data_AF-A0A9X2HJX7-F1
#
_entry.id   AF-A0A9X2HJX7-F1
#
_cell.length_a   1.000
_cell.length_b   1.000
_cell.length_c   1.000
_cell.angle_alpha   90.00
_cell.angle_beta   90.00
_cell.angle_gamma   90.00
#
_symmetry.space_group_name_H-M   'P 1'
#
loop_
_entity.id
_entity.type
_entity.pdbx_description
1 polymer ?
#
loop_
_entity_poly.entity_id
_entity_poly.type
_entity_poly.pdbx_seq_one_letter_code
_entity_poly.pdbx_strand_id
1 'polypeptide(L)'
;MNLIFGNDDACCSQPGDIAILKLFLGSELVGSNFVGLNRNDILDQSVSSDQIGGGLTFDRFEFSYAKANGAPTNLIELVDNITFNTAVSAVPEPATWIMMLLGFGSIGFAVRRRRAATNTVSHNFA
;
A
#
# COMPACT_ATOMS: atom_id res chain seq x y z
N MET A 1 6.09 2.59 3.17
CA MET A 1 6.92 2.78 4.38
C MET A 1 8.35 3.02 3.93
N ASN A 2 9.03 4.00 4.50
CA ASN A 2 10.43 4.33 4.22
C ASN A 2 11.15 4.63 5.54
N LEU A 3 12.42 4.27 5.63
CA LEU A 3 13.31 4.66 6.73
C LEU A 3 14.68 5.06 6.19
N ILE A 4 15.41 5.85 6.96
CA ILE A 4 16.80 6.20 6.71
C ILE A 4 17.68 5.43 7.70
N PHE A 5 18.85 4.98 7.27
CA PHE A 5 19.80 4.22 8.08
C PHE A 5 21.25 4.64 7.81
N GLY A 6 22.16 4.25 8.71
CA GLY A 6 23.61 4.49 8.63
C GLY A 6 24.44 3.69 9.66
N ASN A 7 25.69 4.10 9.91
CA ASN A 7 26.66 3.35 10.76
C ASN A 7 27.01 1.97 10.18
N ASP A 8 27.20 1.92 8.86
CA ASP A 8 27.52 0.74 8.06
C ASP A 8 29.00 0.71 7.58
N ASP A 9 29.88 1.36 8.34
CA ASP A 9 31.28 1.69 8.05
C ASP A 9 32.11 0.63 7.38
N ALA A 10 33.01 1.11 6.52
CA ALA A 10 33.96 0.25 5.86
C ALA A 10 34.92 -0.52 6.79
N CYS A 11 35.12 -0.08 8.04
CA CYS A 11 35.94 -0.81 9.03
C CYS A 11 35.34 -2.16 9.42
N CYS A 12 34.01 -2.24 9.33
CA CYS A 12 33.21 -3.15 10.12
C CYS A 12 32.15 -3.86 9.27
N SER A 13 32.01 -3.47 8.00
CA SER A 13 31.26 -4.14 6.93
C SER A 13 32.17 -4.50 5.75
N GLN A 14 31.72 -5.41 4.89
CA GLN A 14 32.39 -5.80 3.66
C GLN A 14 31.68 -5.21 2.43
N PRO A 15 32.40 -4.93 1.33
CA PRO A 15 31.76 -4.57 0.08
C PRO A 15 30.75 -5.65 -0.36
N GLY A 16 29.52 -5.22 -0.65
CA GLY A 16 28.42 -6.12 -1.03
C GLY A 16 27.52 -6.56 0.12
N ASP A 17 27.86 -6.23 1.37
CA ASP A 17 26.92 -6.35 2.49
C ASP A 17 25.68 -5.47 2.26
N ILE A 18 24.57 -5.84 2.89
CA ILE A 18 23.24 -5.31 2.59
C ILE A 18 22.49 -4.92 3.87
N ALA A 19 21.64 -3.91 3.75
CA ALA A 19 20.53 -3.67 4.63
C ALA A 19 19.30 -4.44 4.12
N ILE A 20 18.58 -5.08 5.04
CA ILE A 20 17.37 -5.84 4.73
C ILE A 20 16.19 -5.17 5.43
N LEU A 21 15.12 -4.90 4.67
CA LEU A 21 13.81 -4.57 5.21
C LEU A 21 12.86 -5.73 4.94
N LYS A 22 12.34 -6.36 6.00
CA LYS A 22 11.33 -7.42 5.91
C LYS A 22 9.98 -6.90 6.41
N LEU A 23 8.90 -7.33 5.76
CA LEU A 23 7.54 -6.99 6.11
C LEU A 23 6.76 -8.24 6.45
N PHE A 24 6.00 -8.20 7.54
CA PHE A 24 5.23 -9.33 8.04
C PHE A 24 3.76 -8.97 8.18
N LEU A 25 2.90 -9.96 7.97
CA LEU A 25 1.49 -9.93 8.38
C LEU A 25 1.28 -11.09 9.36
N GLY A 26 1.14 -10.78 10.64
CA GLY A 26 1.20 -11.77 11.70
C GLY A 26 2.56 -12.47 11.74
N SER A 27 2.58 -13.78 11.47
CA SER A 27 3.81 -14.58 11.40
C SER A 27 4.33 -14.80 9.97
N GLU A 28 3.61 -14.36 8.95
CA GLU A 28 3.96 -14.58 7.54
C GLU A 28 4.84 -13.44 7.02
N LEU A 29 5.95 -13.78 6.35
CA LEU A 29 6.75 -12.82 5.60
C LEU A 29 6.04 -12.51 4.28
N VAL A 30 5.55 -11.28 4.15
CA VAL A 30 4.81 -10.83 2.95
C VAL A 30 5.69 -10.13 1.92
N GLY A 31 6.92 -9.74 2.31
CA GLY A 31 7.87 -9.18 1.35
C GLY A 31 9.18 -8.71 1.98
N SER A 32 10.21 -8.55 1.14
CA SER A 32 11.53 -8.07 1.56
C SER A 32 12.18 -7.17 0.51
N ASN A 33 12.84 -6.08 0.95
CA ASN A 33 13.71 -5.24 0.15
C ASN A 33 15.17 -5.36 0.63
N PHE A 34 16.11 -5.19 -0.29
CA PHE A 34 17.54 -5.24 -0.05
C PHE A 34 18.21 -3.98 -0.61
N VAL A 35 19.07 -3.36 0.18
CA VAL A 35 19.86 -2.19 -0.24
C VAL A 35 21.33 -2.48 0.08
N GLY A 36 22.22 -2.35 -0.90
CA GLY A 36 23.66 -2.50 -0.65
C GLY A 36 24.19 -1.36 0.20
N LEU A 37 24.97 -1.69 1.23
CA LEU A 37 25.55 -0.72 2.17
C LEU A 37 26.49 0.26 1.43
N ASN A 38 26.35 1.55 1.67
CA ASN A 38 27.21 2.58 1.09
C ASN A 38 28.54 2.74 1.88
N ARG A 39 28.55 2.25 3.13
CA ARG A 39 29.71 2.09 4.01
C ARG A 39 30.42 3.40 4.35
N ASN A 40 29.66 4.48 4.52
CA ASN A 40 30.19 5.83 4.67
C ASN A 40 30.07 6.43 6.08
N ASP A 41 29.58 5.68 7.08
CA ASP A 41 29.34 6.13 8.47
C ASP A 41 28.36 7.32 8.61
N ILE A 42 27.48 7.50 7.63
CA ILE A 42 26.53 8.60 7.62
C ILE A 42 25.11 8.03 7.55
N LEU A 43 24.20 8.63 8.32
CA LEU A 43 22.78 8.31 8.27
C LEU A 43 22.13 9.01 7.07
N ASP A 44 22.42 8.52 5.86
CA ASP A 44 21.94 9.10 4.59
C ASP A 44 21.35 8.09 3.60
N GLN A 45 21.43 6.79 3.90
CA GLN A 45 20.89 5.75 3.04
C GLN A 45 19.45 5.43 3.41
N SER A 46 18.61 5.06 2.44
CA SER A 46 17.21 4.74 2.70
C SER A 46 16.78 3.40 2.12
N VAL A 47 15.80 2.78 2.77
CA VAL A 47 15.12 1.58 2.28
C VAL A 47 13.61 1.76 2.42
N SER A 48 12.89 1.35 1.38
CA SER A 48 11.45 1.53 1.26
C SER A 48 10.74 0.23 0.95
N SER A 49 9.53 0.08 1.50
CA SER A 49 8.60 -1.00 1.15
C SER A 49 8.04 -0.86 -0.26
N ASP A 50 8.11 0.33 -0.87
CA ASP A 50 7.50 0.60 -2.18
C ASP A 50 8.15 -0.23 -3.29
N GLN A 51 9.44 -0.54 -3.14
CA GLN A 51 10.21 -1.37 -4.08
C GLN A 51 9.93 -2.88 -3.96
N ILE A 52 9.13 -3.31 -2.97
CA ILE A 52 8.75 -4.72 -2.74
C ILE A 52 7.45 -5.07 -3.50
N GLY A 53 6.74 -4.05 -3.99
CA GLY A 53 5.43 -4.16 -4.62
C GLY A 53 4.45 -3.21 -3.94
N GLY A 54 3.93 -2.23 -4.68
CA GLY A 54 2.96 -1.28 -4.13
C GLY A 54 1.70 -1.99 -3.62
N GLY A 55 1.26 -1.64 -2.40
CA GLY A 55 -0.01 -2.13 -1.82
C GLY A 55 0.10 -3.36 -0.91
N LEU A 56 1.29 -3.81 -0.54
CA LEU A 56 1.46 -4.86 0.47
C LEU A 56 0.91 -4.40 1.83
N THR A 57 0.08 -5.25 2.45
CA THR A 57 -0.41 -5.06 3.82
C THR A 57 0.52 -5.76 4.79
N PHE A 58 0.95 -5.07 5.84
CA PHE A 58 1.83 -5.61 6.87
C PHE A 58 1.47 -4.97 8.22
N ASP A 59 1.71 -5.68 9.32
CA ASP A 59 1.52 -5.20 10.70
C ASP A 59 2.85 -5.05 11.45
N ARG A 60 3.93 -5.66 10.95
CA ARG A 60 5.27 -5.56 11.49
C ARG A 60 6.29 -5.41 10.36
N PHE A 61 7.34 -4.65 10.63
CA PHE A 61 8.55 -4.64 9.81
C PHE A 61 9.77 -4.98 10.67
N GLU A 62 10.79 -5.54 10.05
CA GLU A 62 12.11 -5.78 10.65
C GLU A 62 13.17 -5.15 9.75
N PHE A 63 14.12 -4.45 10.36
CA PHE A 63 15.29 -3.90 9.71
C PHE A 63 16.54 -4.54 10.31
N SER A 64 17.51 -4.91 9.48
CA SER A 64 18.76 -5.51 9.93
C SER A 64 19.86 -5.35 8.89
N TYR A 65 21.11 -5.33 9.35
CA TYR A 65 22.26 -5.54 8.48
C TYR A 65 22.56 -7.02 8.27
N ALA A 66 23.01 -7.36 7.07
CA ALA A 66 23.40 -8.70 6.69
C ALA A 66 24.61 -8.66 5.76
N LYS A 67 25.38 -9.74 5.79
CA LYS A 67 26.44 -9.97 4.80
C LYS A 67 25.84 -10.14 3.41
N ALA A 68 26.67 -10.04 2.37
CA ALA A 68 26.24 -10.28 0.99
C ALA A 68 25.50 -11.61 0.77
N ASN A 69 25.80 -12.64 1.58
CA ASN A 69 25.16 -13.95 1.54
C ASN A 69 23.92 -14.09 2.44
N GLY A 70 23.45 -13.00 3.06
CA GLY A 70 22.30 -12.97 3.97
C GLY A 70 22.60 -13.40 5.42
N ALA A 71 23.84 -13.74 5.76
CA ALA A 71 24.21 -14.04 7.15
C ALA A 71 24.14 -12.77 8.03
N PRO A 72 23.77 -12.87 9.32
CA PRO A 72 23.72 -11.71 10.20
C PRO A 72 25.10 -11.07 10.38
N THR A 73 25.11 -9.76 10.66
CA THR A 73 26.30 -9.02 11.09
C THR A 73 26.20 -8.65 12.56
N ASN A 74 27.30 -8.16 13.14
CA ASN A 74 27.32 -7.59 14.49
C ASN A 74 27.31 -6.04 14.46
N LEU A 75 26.88 -5.45 13.35
CA LEU A 75 26.74 -4.00 13.25
C LEU A 75 25.52 -3.56 14.05
N ILE A 76 25.62 -2.39 14.67
CA ILE A 76 24.47 -1.74 15.31
C ILE A 76 23.67 -1.01 14.25
N GLU A 77 22.37 -1.24 14.21
CA GLU A 77 21.47 -0.49 13.35
C GLU A 77 21.23 0.92 13.92
N LEU A 78 21.60 1.96 13.18
CA LEU A 78 21.09 3.31 13.40
C LEU A 78 20.02 3.60 12.36
N VAL A 79 18.80 3.84 12.84
CA VAL A 79 17.63 4.09 12.00
C VAL A 79 16.95 5.38 12.45
N ASP A 80 16.54 6.20 11.48
CA ASP A 80 15.74 7.40 11.71
C ASP A 80 14.69 7.59 10.58
N ASN A 81 13.82 8.58 10.75
CA ASN A 81 12.86 9.05 9.77
C ASN A 81 11.97 7.94 9.20
N ILE A 82 11.47 7.10 10.11
CA ILE A 82 10.48 6.05 9.82
C ILE A 82 9.16 6.71 9.41
N THR A 83 8.74 6.50 8.16
CA THR A 83 7.58 7.16 7.55
C THR A 83 6.67 6.18 6.82
N PHE A 84 5.38 6.21 7.13
CA PHE A 84 4.39 5.37 6.49
C PHE A 84 3.58 6.17 5.48
N ASN A 85 3.78 5.89 4.19
CA ASN A 85 2.89 6.40 3.16
C ASN A 85 1.74 5.40 2.97
N THR A 86 0.64 5.62 3.68
CA THR A 86 -0.57 4.79 3.55
C THR A 86 -1.42 5.33 2.41
N ALA A 87 -1.57 4.56 1.33
CA ALA A 87 -2.55 4.87 0.30
C ALA A 87 -3.95 4.65 0.88
N VAL A 88 -4.64 5.73 1.23
CA VAL A 88 -6.06 5.67 1.62
C VAL A 88 -6.86 5.53 0.33
N SER A 89 -7.53 4.39 0.16
CA SER A 89 -8.50 4.26 -0.93
C SER A 89 -9.67 5.19 -0.66
N ALA A 90 -10.01 6.05 -1.62
CA ALA A 90 -11.16 6.93 -1.50
C ALA A 90 -12.44 6.08 -1.51
N VAL A 91 -13.04 5.89 -0.34
CA VAL A 91 -14.39 5.33 -0.23
C VAL A 91 -15.37 6.48 -0.51
N PRO A 92 -16.28 6.34 -1.49
CA PRO A 92 -17.29 7.37 -1.72
C PRO A 92 -18.07 7.64 -0.44
N GLU A 93 -18.24 8.91 -0.10
CA GLU A 93 -18.94 9.30 1.11
C GLU A 93 -20.37 8.72 1.10
N PRO A 94 -20.98 8.43 2.27
CA PRO A 94 -22.37 7.95 2.35
C PRO A 94 -23.35 8.83 1.55
N ALA A 95 -23.11 10.15 1.50
CA ALA A 95 -23.89 11.07 0.71
C ALA A 95 -23.76 10.82 -0.81
N THR A 96 -22.59 10.42 -1.31
CA THR A 96 -22.39 10.07 -2.72
C THR A 96 -23.24 8.85 -3.09
N TRP A 97 -23.30 7.84 -2.23
CA TRP A 97 -24.18 6.68 -2.42
C TRP A 97 -25.64 7.08 -2.49
N ILE A 98 -26.07 7.98 -1.60
CA ILE A 98 -27.43 8.51 -1.58
C ILE A 98 -27.72 9.29 -2.87
N MET A 99 -26.82 10.15 -3.32
CA MET A 99 -27.01 10.94 -4.55
C MET A 99 -27.07 10.06 -5.80
N MET A 100 -26.26 9.00 -5.87
CA MET A 100 -26.34 8.01 -6.95
C MET A 100 -27.67 7.27 -6.91
N LEU A 101 -28.09 6.79 -5.73
CA LEU A 101 -29.37 6.09 -5.57
C LEU A 101 -30.57 6.99 -5.90
N LEU A 102 -30.54 8.27 -5.51
CA LEU A 102 -31.55 9.25 -5.88
C LEU A 102 -31.56 9.51 -7.39
N GLY A 103 -30.39 9.67 -8.01
CA GLY A 103 -30.25 9.85 -9.45
C GLY A 103 -30.80 8.66 -10.24
N PHE A 104 -30.33 7.44 -9.93
CA PHE A 104 -30.80 6.23 -10.61
C PHE A 104 -32.27 5.91 -10.27
N GLY A 105 -32.68 6.11 -9.02
CA GLY A 105 -34.05 5.89 -8.57
C GLY A 105 -35.05 6.82 -9.27
N SER A 106 -34.69 8.09 -9.44
CA SER A 106 -35.54 9.06 -10.16
C SER A 106 -35.67 8.73 -11.65
N ILE A 107 -34.58 8.30 -12.31
CA ILE A 107 -34.62 7.82 -13.70
C ILE A 107 -35.50 6.57 -13.82
N GLY A 108 -35.30 5.56 -12.97
CA GLY A 108 -36.09 4.33 -13.00
C GLY A 108 -37.58 4.58 -12.74
N PHE A 109 -37.90 5.48 -11.81
CA PHE A 109 -39.27 5.92 -11.54
C PHE A 109 -39.92 6.57 -12.77
N ALA A 110 -39.20 7.46 -13.47
CA ALA A 110 -39.71 8.12 -14.67
C ALA A 110 -40.03 7.10 -15.79
N VAL A 111 -39.19 6.08 -15.98
CA VAL A 111 -39.43 5.01 -16.96
C VAL A 111 -40.66 4.17 -16.59
N ARG A 112 -40.82 3.79 -15.31
CA ARG A 112 -41.99 3.03 -14.82
C ARG A 112 -43.30 3.79 -15.04
N ARG A 113 -43.31 5.10 -14.79
CA ARG A 113 -44.50 5.97 -15.00
C ARG A 113 -44.92 5.99 -16.48
N ARG A 114 -43.99 6.06 -17.42
CA ARG A 114 -44.31 6.07 -18.86
C ARG A 114 -44.98 4.78 -19.31
N ARG A 115 -44.49 3.62 -18.87
CA ARG A 115 -45.08 2.31 -19.23
C ARG A 115 -46.52 2.15 -18.72
N ALA A 116 -46.84 2.67 -17.54
CA ALA A 116 -48.19 2.59 -17.00
C ALA A 116 -49.23 3.40 -17.79
N ALA A 117 -48.80 4.46 -18.49
CA ALA A 117 -49.68 5.31 -19.29
C ALA A 117 -50.06 4.72 -20.66
N THR A 118 -49.37 3.68 -21.14
CA THR A 118 -49.54 3.11 -22.49
C THR A 118 -50.56 1.96 -22.56
N ASN A 119 -51.25 1.61 -21.46
CA ASN A 119 -52.13 0.42 -21.39
C ASN A 119 -53.62 0.63 -21.70
N THR A 120 -54.04 1.76 -22.30
CA THR A 120 -55.45 1.94 -22.70
C THR A 120 -55.58 1.92 -24.22
N VAL A 121 -55.83 0.73 -24.79
CA VAL A 121 -56.43 0.60 -26.12
C VAL A 121 -57.84 0.04 -25.92
N SER A 122 -58.84 0.92 -25.96
CA SER A 122 -60.25 0.49 -26.05
C SER A 122 -60.55 0.11 -27.50
N HIS A 123 -60.68 -1.19 -27.77
CA HIS A 123 -61.28 -1.66 -29.01
C HIS A 123 -62.80 -1.56 -28.87
N ASN A 124 -63.41 -0.54 -29.46
CA ASN A 124 -64.87 -0.49 -29.64
C ASN A 124 -65.21 -1.29 -30.90
N PHE A 125 -65.94 -2.39 -30.75
CA PHE A 125 -66.61 -3.07 -31.86
C PHE A 125 -68.07 -2.61 -31.93
N ALA A 126 -68.52 -2.34 -33.16
CA ALA A 126 -69.83 -1.84 -33.54
C ALA A 126 -70.95 -2.87 -33.38
#